data_AF-A0A3D3R9Y9-F1
#
_entry.id   AF-A0A3D3R9Y9-F1
#
_cell.length_a   1.000
_cell.length_b   1.000
_cell.length_c   1.000
_cell.angle_alpha   90.00
_cell.angle_beta   90.00
_cell.angle_gamma   90.00
#
_symmetry.space_group_name_H-M   'P 1'
#
loop_
_entity.id
_entity.type
_entity.pdbx_description
1 polymer ?
#
loop_
_entity_poly.entity_id
_entity_poly.type
_entity_poly.pdbx_seq_one_letter_code
_entity_poly.pdbx_strand_id
1 'polypeptide(L)'
;MSEVKQDTSDSSEFEITQESIDKLSSAYRQIHGQISKVIVGQDDVIEQLLIALFSRGHCLLEGVPGLAKTLMISTLAQTLSMSFSRIQFTPDLMPADITGTDVLQENRETGEREFRFIPGPLFHNVVLADEINRTPP
;
A
#
# COMPACT_ATOMS: atom_id res chain seq x y z
N MET A 1 47.62 23.18 -10.73
CA MET A 1 46.59 23.99 -10.05
C MET A 1 45.40 24.03 -10.98
N SER A 2 44.53 23.04 -10.81
CA SER A 2 43.34 22.77 -11.59
C SER A 2 42.15 23.51 -10.98
N GLU A 3 41.40 24.21 -11.84
CA GLU A 3 40.15 24.88 -11.53
C GLU A 3 39.14 23.90 -10.91
N VAL A 4 38.64 24.24 -9.73
CA VAL A 4 37.48 23.60 -9.13
C VAL A 4 36.24 24.25 -9.72
N LYS A 5 35.68 23.60 -10.74
CA LYS A 5 34.33 23.86 -11.25
C LYS A 5 33.36 23.27 -10.22
N GLN A 6 32.70 24.13 -9.44
CA GLN A 6 31.58 23.71 -8.60
C GLN A 6 30.39 23.42 -9.52
N ASP A 7 30.17 22.14 -9.78
CA ASP A 7 28.95 21.66 -10.42
C ASP A 7 27.76 21.98 -9.50
N THR A 8 26.90 22.82 -10.05
CA THR A 8 25.57 23.13 -9.55
C THR A 8 24.66 22.02 -10.07
N SER A 9 24.13 21.15 -9.21
CA SER A 9 23.15 20.15 -9.63
C SER A 9 21.95 20.14 -8.68
N ASP A 10 21.02 21.03 -9.03
CA ASP A 10 19.59 20.76 -9.18
C ASP A 10 18.81 20.24 -7.97
N SER A 11 18.50 21.17 -7.06
CA SER A 11 17.38 21.04 -6.13
C SER A 11 16.16 21.64 -6.81
N SER A 12 15.43 20.85 -7.60
CA SER A 12 14.20 21.32 -8.25
C SER A 12 13.19 21.76 -7.17
N GLU A 13 13.02 23.07 -7.00
CA GLU A 13 11.93 23.64 -6.20
C GLU A 13 10.60 23.16 -6.78
N PHE A 14 9.86 22.35 -6.03
CA PHE A 14 8.49 22.00 -6.38
C PHE A 14 7.62 23.24 -6.21
N GLU A 15 7.47 24.05 -7.26
CA GLU A 15 6.49 25.14 -7.27
C GLU A 15 5.08 24.53 -7.21
N ILE A 16 4.40 24.71 -6.07
CA ILE A 16 3.00 24.33 -5.92
C ILE A 16 2.15 25.30 -6.73
N THR A 17 1.69 24.87 -7.90
CA THR A 17 0.81 25.68 -8.75
C THR A 17 -0.65 25.57 -8.33
N GLN A 18 -1.44 26.62 -8.57
CA GLN A 18 -2.89 26.60 -8.35
C GLN A 18 -3.57 25.46 -9.12
N GLU A 19 -3.09 25.18 -10.34
CA GLU A 19 -3.60 24.08 -11.17
C GLU A 19 -3.38 22.71 -10.50
N SER A 20 -2.23 22.48 -9.88
CA SER A 20 -1.94 21.26 -9.13
C SER A 20 -2.87 21.08 -7.93
N ILE A 21 -3.18 22.18 -7.21
CA ILE A 21 -4.11 22.16 -6.08
C ILE A 21 -5.53 21.81 -6.56
N ASP A 22 -5.98 22.42 -7.65
CA ASP A 22 -7.33 22.17 -8.20
C ASP A 22 -7.47 20.72 -8.69
N LYS A 23 -6.42 20.18 -9.33
CA LYS A 23 -6.35 18.76 -9.73
C LYS A 23 -6.45 17.84 -8.53
N LEU A 24 -5.70 18.11 -7.46
CA LEU A 24 -5.74 17.32 -6.22
C LEU A 24 -7.12 17.35 -5.55
N SER A 25 -7.71 18.54 -5.44
CA SER A 25 -9.05 18.73 -4.86
C SER A 25 -10.14 18.02 -5.67
N SER A 26 -10.03 18.04 -7.01
CA SER A 26 -10.94 17.30 -7.89
C SER A 26 -10.77 15.78 -7.73
N ALA A 27 -9.54 15.28 -7.73
CA ALA A 27 -9.24 13.87 -7.53
C ALA A 27 -9.75 13.37 -6.18
N TYR A 28 -9.49 14.11 -5.10
CA TYR A 28 -9.99 13.80 -3.75
C TYR A 28 -11.51 13.63 -3.74
N ARG A 29 -12.25 14.61 -4.29
CA ARG A 29 -13.72 14.55 -4.35
C ARG A 29 -14.23 13.36 -5.16
N GLN A 30 -13.56 13.03 -6.26
CA GLN A 30 -13.92 11.87 -7.07
C GLN A 30 -13.69 10.56 -6.30
N ILE A 31 -12.54 10.40 -5.66
CA ILE A 31 -12.20 9.20 -4.87
C ILE A 31 -13.16 9.05 -3.70
N HIS A 32 -13.34 10.10 -2.90
CA HIS A 32 -14.26 10.12 -1.77
C HIS A 32 -15.68 9.76 -2.23
N GLY A 33 -16.16 10.38 -3.32
CA GLY A 33 -17.48 10.09 -3.87
C GLY A 33 -17.69 8.65 -4.35
N GLN A 34 -16.64 7.93 -4.77
CA GLN A 34 -16.75 6.50 -5.08
C GLN A 34 -16.79 5.65 -3.81
N ILE A 35 -15.94 5.94 -2.83
CA ILE A 35 -15.87 5.18 -1.58
C ILE A 35 -17.18 5.32 -0.78
N SER A 36 -17.75 6.53 -0.72
CA SER A 36 -19.02 6.80 -0.01
C SER A 36 -20.23 6.04 -0.57
N LYS A 37 -20.14 5.45 -1.77
CA LYS A 37 -21.22 4.60 -2.32
C LYS A 37 -21.30 3.24 -1.63
N VAL A 38 -20.18 2.78 -1.06
CA VAL A 38 -20.05 1.47 -0.42
C VAL A 38 -19.93 1.62 1.10
N ILE A 39 -19.20 2.63 1.55
CA ILE A 39 -18.93 2.90 2.96
C ILE A 39 -19.78 4.07 3.43
N VAL A 40 -20.61 3.85 4.46
CA VAL A 40 -21.54 4.85 5.00
C VAL A 40 -21.13 5.23 6.42
N GLY A 41 -21.09 6.53 6.72
CA GLY A 41 -20.89 7.05 8.09
C GLY A 41 -19.47 6.92 8.63
N GLN A 42 -18.45 6.89 7.75
CA GLN A 42 -17.03 6.77 8.11
C GLN A 42 -16.16 7.81 7.39
N ASP A 43 -16.70 9.00 7.13
CA ASP A 43 -16.04 10.03 6.31
C ASP A 43 -14.69 10.46 6.91
N ASP A 44 -14.63 10.70 8.22
CA ASP A 44 -13.40 11.07 8.93
C ASP A 44 -12.29 10.01 8.79
N VAL A 45 -12.65 8.72 8.85
CA VAL A 45 -11.70 7.61 8.71
C VAL A 45 -11.18 7.50 7.29
N ILE A 46 -12.06 7.71 6.30
CA ILE A 46 -11.68 7.72 4.88
C ILE A 46 -10.71 8.87 4.61
N GLU A 47 -10.98 10.07 5.15
CA GLU A 47 -10.09 11.22 5.03
C GLU A 47 -8.70 10.93 5.62
N GLN A 48 -8.65 10.39 6.84
CA GLN A 48 -7.38 10.00 7.48
C GLN A 48 -6.60 8.93 6.68
N LEU A 49 -7.30 7.94 6.10
CA LEU A 49 -6.69 6.94 5.23
C LEU A 49 -6.10 7.56 3.96
N LEU A 50 -6.79 8.51 3.34
CA LEU A 50 -6.29 9.21 2.15
C LEU A 50 -5.08 10.09 2.50
N ILE A 51 -5.10 10.79 3.64
CA ILE A 51 -3.96 11.56 4.14
C ILE A 51 -2.74 10.66 4.34
N ALA A 52 -2.92 9.51 4.99
CA ALA A 52 -1.83 8.55 5.20
C ALA A 52 -1.30 7.99 3.88
N LEU A 53 -2.18 7.67 2.93
CA LEU A 53 -1.78 7.19 1.61
C LEU A 53 -0.94 8.25 0.85
N PHE A 54 -1.39 9.49 0.80
CA PHE A 54 -0.69 10.57 0.09
C PHE A 54 0.64 10.96 0.75
N SER A 55 0.73 10.81 2.08
CA SER A 55 1.97 11.01 2.83
C SER A 55 2.89 9.78 2.83
N ARG A 56 2.51 8.69 2.16
CA ARG A 56 3.24 7.40 2.16
C ARG A 56 3.41 6.82 3.57
N GLY A 57 2.48 7.10 4.46
CA GLY A 57 2.43 6.58 5.82
C GLY A 57 1.70 5.24 5.93
N HIS A 58 1.66 4.72 7.16
CA HIS A 58 0.90 3.52 7.53
C HIS A 58 -0.12 3.88 8.61
N CYS A 59 -1.29 3.23 8.56
CA CYS A 59 -2.36 3.45 9.53
C CYS A 59 -2.54 2.23 10.43
N LEU A 60 -2.82 2.50 11.71
CA LEU A 60 -3.36 1.51 12.64
C LEU A 60 -4.87 1.73 12.76
N LEU A 61 -5.67 0.73 12.37
CA LEU A 61 -7.13 0.80 12.41
C LEU A 61 -7.69 0.06 13.62
N GLU A 62 -7.84 0.79 14.72
CA GLU A 62 -8.45 0.28 15.94
C GLU A 62 -9.98 0.42 15.91
N GLY A 63 -10.70 -0.51 16.55
CA GLY A 63 -12.15 -0.50 16.58
C GLY A 63 -12.73 -1.91 16.69
N VAL A 64 -14.02 -1.99 17.04
CA VAL A 64 -14.69 -3.27 17.25
C VAL A 64 -14.79 -4.10 15.95
N PRO A 65 -14.81 -5.44 16.04
CA PRO A 65 -15.06 -6.30 14.89
C PRO A 65 -16.38 -5.94 14.19
N GLY A 66 -16.41 -6.05 12.86
CA GLY A 66 -17.62 -5.82 12.07
C GLY A 66 -17.83 -4.37 11.57
N LEU A 67 -16.94 -3.44 11.86
CA LEU A 67 -16.97 -2.06 11.33
C LEU A 67 -16.49 -1.93 9.87
N ALA A 68 -16.67 -3.00 9.07
CA ALA A 68 -16.33 -3.00 7.66
C ALA A 68 -14.89 -2.55 7.32
N LYS A 69 -13.91 -2.66 8.24
CA LYS A 69 -12.51 -2.25 8.01
C LYS A 69 -11.91 -2.88 6.74
N THR A 70 -12.13 -4.17 6.57
CA THR A 70 -11.69 -4.91 5.37
C THR A 70 -12.37 -4.40 4.10
N LEU A 71 -13.68 -4.10 4.17
CA LEU A 71 -14.41 -3.56 3.03
C LEU A 71 -13.93 -2.15 2.69
N MET A 72 -13.68 -1.32 3.69
CA MET A 72 -13.20 0.06 3.52
C MET A 72 -11.85 0.10 2.80
N ILE A 73 -10.87 -0.67 3.27
CA ILE A 73 -9.51 -0.67 2.70
C ILE A 73 -9.51 -1.32 1.30
N SER A 74 -10.25 -2.42 1.11
CA SER A 74 -10.35 -3.05 -0.21
C SER A 74 -11.07 -2.15 -1.22
N THR A 75 -12.12 -1.42 -0.80
CA THR A 75 -12.82 -0.43 -1.64
C THR A 75 -11.90 0.73 -2.02
N LEU A 76 -11.10 1.24 -1.08
CA LEU A 76 -10.10 2.28 -1.35
C LEU A 76 -9.07 1.81 -2.39
N ALA A 77 -8.51 0.61 -2.21
CA ALA A 77 -7.54 0.04 -3.15
C ALA A 77 -8.15 -0.13 -4.56
N GLN A 78 -9.38 -0.65 -4.65
CA GLN A 78 -10.09 -0.79 -5.93
C GLN A 78 -10.36 0.56 -6.60
N THR A 79 -10.80 1.55 -5.84
CA THR A 79 -11.08 2.92 -6.35
C THR A 79 -9.83 3.55 -6.97
N LEU A 80 -8.65 3.25 -6.41
CA LEU A 80 -7.37 3.75 -6.87
C LEU A 80 -6.63 2.81 -7.84
N SER A 81 -7.27 1.71 -8.26
CA SER A 81 -6.65 0.68 -9.12
C SER A 81 -5.33 0.13 -8.54
N MET A 82 -5.27 -0.01 -7.22
CA MET A 82 -4.11 -0.51 -6.48
C MET A 82 -4.26 -2.02 -6.21
N SER A 83 -3.14 -2.74 -6.21
CA SER A 83 -3.13 -4.14 -5.76
C SER A 83 -3.38 -4.19 -4.25
N PHE A 84 -4.24 -5.12 -3.83
CA PHE A 84 -4.66 -5.29 -2.44
C PHE A 84 -4.36 -6.71 -1.97
N SER A 85 -3.79 -6.82 -0.78
CA SER A 85 -3.64 -8.09 -0.08
C SER A 85 -4.06 -7.97 1.38
N ARG A 86 -4.56 -9.09 1.93
CA ARG A 86 -4.93 -9.21 3.33
C ARG A 86 -4.08 -10.30 3.98
N ILE A 87 -3.39 -9.95 5.04
CA ILE A 87 -2.60 -10.85 5.88
C ILE A 87 -3.35 -11.00 7.21
N GLN A 88 -3.78 -12.21 7.51
CA GLN A 88 -4.33 -12.54 8.82
C GLN A 88 -3.17 -12.95 9.73
N PHE A 89 -2.88 -12.17 10.76
CA PHE A 89 -1.85 -12.53 11.72
C PHE A 89 -2.37 -13.66 12.62
N THR A 90 -1.62 -14.76 12.63
CA THR A 90 -1.83 -15.94 13.46
C THR A 90 -0.50 -16.26 14.16
N PRO A 91 -0.51 -16.93 15.32
CA PRO A 91 0.72 -17.24 16.05
C PRO A 91 1.67 -18.16 15.26
N ASP A 92 1.16 -18.90 14.27
CA ASP A 92 1.91 -19.82 13.43
C ASP A 92 2.44 -19.18 12.13
N LEU A 93 2.13 -17.90 11.89
CA LEU A 93 2.52 -17.21 10.66
C LEU A 93 4.04 -17.06 10.59
N MET A 94 4.67 -17.62 9.55
CA MET A 94 6.11 -17.49 9.35
C MET A 94 6.44 -16.21 8.57
N PRO A 95 7.62 -15.60 8.78
CA PRO A 95 8.04 -14.43 7.99
C PRO A 95 8.05 -14.68 6.47
N ALA A 96 8.34 -15.92 6.05
CA ALA A 96 8.29 -16.33 4.65
C ALA A 96 6.87 -16.30 4.06
N ASP A 97 5.82 -16.48 4.88
CA ASP A 97 4.42 -16.38 4.42
C ASP A 97 4.03 -14.93 4.10
N ILE A 98 4.76 -13.94 4.64
CA ILE A 98 4.55 -12.51 4.40
C ILE A 98 5.46 -12.01 3.27
N THR A 99 6.74 -12.36 3.36
CA THR A 99 7.80 -11.87 2.47
C THR A 99 7.99 -12.73 1.23
N GLY A 100 7.43 -13.94 1.16
CA GLY A 100 7.64 -14.85 0.04
C GLY A 100 8.78 -15.85 0.28
N THR A 101 8.93 -16.76 -0.68
CA THR A 101 9.86 -17.89 -0.56
C THR A 101 10.43 -18.27 -1.93
N ASP A 102 11.64 -18.81 -1.92
CA ASP A 102 12.27 -19.41 -3.10
C ASP A 102 11.82 -20.87 -3.23
N VAL A 103 11.18 -21.20 -4.35
CA VAL A 103 10.80 -22.58 -4.66
C VAL A 103 11.71 -23.16 -5.72
N LEU A 104 12.13 -24.41 -5.53
CA LEU A 104 12.84 -25.16 -6.57
C LEU A 104 11.82 -25.63 -7.62
N GLN A 105 11.89 -25.06 -8.81
CA GLN A 105 11.04 -25.42 -9.95
C GLN A 105 11.88 -26.17 -10.99
N GLU A 106 11.31 -27.22 -11.57
CA GLU A 106 11.93 -27.93 -12.68
C GLU A 106 11.40 -27.36 -13.99
N ASN A 107 12.30 -26.89 -14.84
CA ASN A 107 11.95 -26.44 -16.17
C ASN A 107 11.56 -27.68 -17.00
N ARG A 108 10.29 -27.77 -17.40
CA ARG A 108 9.73 -28.92 -18.12
C ARG A 108 10.35 -29.14 -19.51
N GLU A 109 10.98 -28.12 -20.08
CA GLU A 109 11.61 -28.20 -21.41
C GLU A 109 13.08 -28.61 -21.33
N THR A 110 13.80 -28.20 -20.27
CA THR A 110 15.26 -28.44 -20.14
C THR A 110 15.62 -29.49 -19.10
N GLY A 111 14.72 -29.83 -18.17
CA GLY A 111 14.97 -30.72 -17.03
C GLY A 111 15.86 -30.10 -15.93
N GLU A 112 16.23 -28.83 -16.07
CA GLU A 112 17.06 -28.13 -15.09
C GLU A 112 16.23 -27.67 -13.89
N ARG A 113 16.85 -27.73 -12.71
CA ARG A 113 16.27 -27.24 -11.46
C ARG A 113 16.70 -25.80 -11.24
N GLU A 114 15.74 -24.88 -11.20
CA GLU A 114 15.95 -23.46 -10.94
C GLU A 114 15.24 -23.03 -9.65
N PHE A 115 15.86 -22.11 -8.91
CA PHE A 115 15.20 -21.45 -7.80
C PHE A 115 14.40 -20.26 -8.32
N ARG A 116 13.10 -20.25 -8.05
CA ARG A 116 12.19 -19.16 -8.42
C ARG A 116 11.59 -18.53 -7.18
N PHE A 117 11.76 -17.22 -7.05
CA PHE A 117 11.13 -16.44 -5.99
C PHE A 117 9.62 -16.31 -6.24
N ILE A 118 8.83 -16.67 -5.24
CA ILE A 118 7.39 -16.41 -5.19
C ILE A 118 7.17 -15.27 -4.20
N PRO A 119 6.76 -14.06 -4.67
CA PRO A 119 6.54 -12.92 -3.80
C PRO A 119 5.36 -13.18 -2.87
N GLY A 120 5.55 -12.87 -1.59
CA GLY A 120 4.50 -12.93 -0.58
C GLY A 120 3.48 -11.79 -0.69
N PRO A 121 2.45 -11.79 0.16
CA PRO A 121 1.40 -10.77 0.19
C PRO A 121 1.92 -9.35 0.45
N LEU A 122 3.12 -9.18 1.01
CA LEU A 122 3.73 -7.87 1.27
C LEU A 122 3.97 -7.04 0.00
N PHE A 123 4.10 -7.66 -1.18
CA PHE A 123 4.39 -6.97 -2.45
C PHE A 123 3.17 -6.32 -3.12
N HIS A 124 2.13 -5.98 -2.35
CA HIS A 124 0.96 -5.27 -2.84
C HIS A 124 1.03 -3.77 -2.50
N ASN A 125 0.34 -2.94 -3.27
CA ASN A 125 0.29 -1.50 -3.01
C ASN A 125 -0.39 -1.19 -1.68
N VAL A 126 -1.43 -1.96 -1.35
CA VAL A 126 -2.18 -1.86 -0.10
C VAL A 126 -2.18 -3.24 0.56
N VAL A 127 -1.68 -3.30 1.79
CA VAL A 127 -1.66 -4.52 2.59
C VAL A 127 -2.45 -4.27 3.88
N LEU A 128 -3.52 -5.04 4.08
CA LEU A 128 -4.26 -5.09 5.34
C LEU A 128 -3.69 -6.18 6.23
N ALA A 129 -2.98 -5.77 7.28
CA ALA A 129 -2.55 -6.63 8.37
C ALA A 129 -3.67 -6.71 9.43
N ASP A 130 -4.39 -7.82 9.46
CA ASP A 130 -5.52 -8.03 10.39
C ASP A 130 -5.07 -8.83 11.62
N GLU A 131 -5.66 -8.52 12.78
CA GLU A 131 -5.33 -9.11 14.10
C GLU A 131 -3.83 -9.14 14.46
N ILE A 132 -3.08 -8.08 14.13
CA ILE A 132 -1.62 -7.97 14.41
C ILE A 132 -1.24 -8.24 15.87
N ASN A 133 -2.16 -8.01 16.79
CA ASN A 133 -2.00 -8.23 18.23
C ASN A 133 -2.01 -9.70 18.66
N ARG A 134 -2.22 -10.66 17.74
CA ARG A 134 -2.25 -12.12 18.04
C ARG A 134 -0.93 -12.84 17.81
N THR A 135 0.14 -12.13 17.49
CA THR A 135 1.46 -12.71 17.18
C THR A 135 2.41 -12.50 18.37
N PRO A 136 3.18 -13.52 18.80
CA PRO A 136 4.25 -13.32 19.78
C PRO A 136 5.30 -12.32 19.27
N PRO A 137 5.98 -11.58 20.17
CA PRO A 137 6.97 -10.56 19.80
C PRO A 137 8.24 -11.13 19.18
#